data_AF-A0A5D2WLQ2-F1
#
_entry.id   AF-A0A5D2WLQ2-F1
#
_cell.length_a   1.000
_cell.length_b   1.000
_cell.length_c   1.000
_cell.angle_alpha   90.00
_cell.angle_beta   90.00
_cell.angle_gamma   90.00
#
_symmetry.space_group_name_H-M   'P 1'
#
loop_
_entity.id
_entity.type
_entity.pdbx_description
1 polymer ?
#
loop_
_entity_poly.entity_id
_entity_poly.type
_entity_poly.pdbx_seq_one_letter_code
_entity_poly.pdbx_strand_id
1 'polypeptide(L)'
;MAVDAEIEFPTIEFRSSDLKQGTEGWNRLCKRVREACETFGCFDVVYKKISTKIREDAFELLKELVEVPVERKQKNTSPLPYHGWVGPCEQVSVLYEGFGVGDASNYDSVKSFAQLMWPNGHPRFTDTIHTLTTQMEELNKLIWLMLTDSYGLQEDSLKMNYTTLVRMMKYLAPPPGEYERGLFAHTDKPVSTLICEDKISGLEIEVNDGQWIKLTNLSPSSFVFIVGDPLKA
;
A
#
# COMPACT_ATOMS: atom_id res chain seq x y z
N MET A 1 -32.38 -6.79 -19.71
CA MET A 1 -31.37 -7.82 -19.38
C MET A 1 -30.03 -7.14 -19.51
N ALA A 2 -29.51 -6.58 -18.41
CA ALA A 2 -28.17 -6.03 -18.40
C ALA A 2 -27.22 -7.23 -18.42
N VAL A 3 -26.31 -7.24 -19.38
CA VAL A 3 -25.20 -8.19 -19.39
C VAL A 3 -24.37 -7.83 -18.16
N ASP A 4 -24.28 -8.72 -17.18
CA ASP A 4 -23.28 -8.64 -16.11
C ASP A 4 -21.91 -8.72 -16.77
N ALA A 5 -21.39 -7.58 -17.23
CA ALA A 5 -20.02 -7.47 -17.67
C ALA A 5 -19.16 -7.69 -16.44
N GLU A 6 -18.43 -8.80 -16.42
CA GLU A 6 -17.43 -9.08 -15.40
C GLU A 6 -16.43 -7.92 -15.38
N ILE A 7 -16.38 -7.17 -14.27
CA ILE A 7 -15.48 -6.03 -14.15
C ILE A 7 -14.05 -6.55 -14.08
N GLU A 8 -13.31 -6.38 -15.17
CA GLU A 8 -11.89 -6.74 -15.23
C GLU A 8 -11.06 -5.65 -14.55
N PHE A 9 -10.52 -5.95 -13.36
CA PHE A 9 -9.65 -5.03 -12.63
C PHE A 9 -8.32 -4.83 -13.38
N PRO A 10 -7.86 -3.58 -13.60
CA PRO A 10 -6.68 -3.33 -14.41
C PRO A 10 -5.39 -3.81 -13.72
N THR A 11 -4.71 -4.76 -14.35
CA THR A 11 -3.32 -5.12 -14.02
C THR A 11 -2.34 -4.55 -15.05
N ILE A 12 -1.34 -3.80 -14.58
CA ILE A 12 -0.35 -3.12 -15.41
C ILE A 12 1.05 -3.61 -15.05
N GLU A 13 1.72 -4.32 -15.97
CA GLU A 13 3.10 -4.77 -15.78
C GLU A 13 4.10 -3.68 -16.20
N PHE A 14 4.98 -3.31 -15.27
CA PHE A 14 6.04 -2.34 -15.49
C PHE A 14 7.31 -3.07 -15.93
N ARG A 15 7.45 -3.29 -17.24
CA ARG A 15 8.60 -3.98 -17.83
C ARG A 15 9.74 -2.99 -18.07
N SER A 16 10.97 -3.40 -17.77
CA SER A 16 12.16 -2.55 -17.96
C SER A 16 12.31 -1.96 -19.36
N SER A 17 11.82 -2.64 -20.40
CA SER A 17 11.80 -2.16 -21.79
C SER A 17 10.90 -0.95 -22.01
N ASP A 18 9.86 -0.79 -21.21
CA ASP A 18 8.84 0.27 -21.35
C ASP A 18 9.08 1.45 -20.41
N LEU A 19 10.04 1.35 -19.46
CA LEU A 19 10.32 2.37 -18.44
C LEU A 19 11.24 3.51 -18.92
N LYS A 20 11.69 3.48 -20.18
CA LYS A 20 12.54 4.55 -20.71
C LYS A 20 11.67 5.74 -21.14
N GLN A 21 11.73 6.83 -20.38
CA GLN A 21 10.99 8.07 -20.65
C GLN A 21 11.18 8.58 -22.09
N GLY A 22 10.11 9.09 -22.69
CA GLY A 22 10.07 9.60 -24.06
C GLY A 22 9.99 8.53 -25.16
N THR A 23 10.00 7.24 -24.82
CA THR A 23 9.76 6.16 -25.80
C THR A 23 8.27 5.90 -26.01
N GLU A 24 7.91 5.21 -27.09
CA GLU A 24 6.52 4.77 -27.29
C GLU A 24 6.03 3.82 -26.18
N GLY A 25 6.92 2.97 -25.65
CA GLY A 25 6.61 2.07 -24.53
C GLY A 25 6.19 2.86 -23.29
N TRP A 26 6.97 3.89 -22.96
CA TRP A 26 6.65 4.83 -21.88
C TRP A 26 5.32 5.54 -22.10
N ASN A 27 5.09 6.11 -23.28
CA ASN A 27 3.86 6.85 -23.58
C ASN A 27 2.62 5.95 -23.48
N ARG A 28 2.71 4.70 -23.96
CA ARG A 28 1.64 3.70 -23.81
C ARG A 28 1.39 3.38 -22.34
N LEU A 29 2.46 3.24 -21.55
CA LEU A 29 2.35 2.92 -20.12
C LEU A 29 1.71 4.09 -19.34
N CYS A 30 2.15 5.32 -19.59
CA CYS A 30 1.57 6.54 -19.01
C CYS A 30 0.07 6.64 -19.30
N LYS A 31 -0.33 6.39 -20.55
CA LYS A 31 -1.75 6.37 -20.94
C LYS A 31 -2.55 5.33 -20.15
N ARG A 32 -2.05 4.08 -20.06
CA ARG A 32 -2.73 3.00 -19.31
C ARG A 32 -2.86 3.30 -17.82
N VAL A 33 -1.80 3.85 -17.20
CA VAL A 33 -1.81 4.25 -15.79
C VAL A 33 -2.86 5.34 -15.55
N ARG A 34 -2.89 6.36 -16.42
CA ARG A 34 -3.89 7.43 -16.35
C ARG A 34 -5.31 6.90 -16.49
N GLU A 35 -5.59 6.09 -17.52
CA GLU A 35 -6.92 5.54 -17.77
C GLU A 35 -7.42 4.69 -16.59
N ALA A 36 -6.53 3.89 -15.99
CA ALA A 36 -6.88 3.09 -14.82
C ALA A 36 -7.17 3.95 -13.59
N CYS A 37 -6.38 5.00 -13.35
CA CYS A 37 -6.65 5.98 -12.29
C CYS A 37 -7.97 6.74 -12.51
N GLU A 38 -8.26 7.19 -13.74
CA GLU A 38 -9.48 7.93 -14.08
C GLU A 38 -10.75 7.04 -13.99
N THR A 39 -10.62 5.75 -14.33
CA THR A 39 -11.78 4.83 -14.39
C THR A 39 -12.05 4.13 -13.06
N PHE A 40 -11.00 3.65 -12.39
CA PHE A 40 -11.12 2.79 -11.20
C PHE A 40 -10.60 3.46 -9.92
N GLY A 41 -9.92 4.60 -10.02
CA GLY A 41 -9.19 5.21 -8.90
C GLY A 41 -8.01 4.37 -8.39
N CYS A 42 -7.72 3.22 -9.02
CA CYS A 42 -6.67 2.29 -8.60
C CYS A 42 -6.35 1.26 -9.69
N PHE A 43 -5.24 0.54 -9.53
CA PHE A 43 -4.84 -0.58 -10.39
C PHE A 43 -3.83 -1.50 -9.69
N ASP A 44 -3.75 -2.75 -10.13
CA ASP A 44 -2.68 -3.66 -9.74
C ASP A 44 -1.44 -3.41 -10.61
N VAL A 45 -0.28 -3.21 -9.99
CA VAL A 45 0.99 -2.99 -10.68
C VAL A 45 1.95 -4.15 -10.43
N VAL A 46 2.38 -4.82 -11.50
CA VAL A 46 3.43 -5.85 -11.42
C VAL A 46 4.79 -5.18 -11.63
N TYR A 47 5.63 -5.19 -10.59
CA TYR A 47 6.93 -4.51 -10.62
C TYR A 47 8.06 -5.42 -10.12
N LYS A 48 8.67 -6.16 -11.05
CA LYS A 48 9.68 -7.20 -10.77
C LYS A 48 10.99 -6.70 -10.14
N LYS A 49 11.22 -5.38 -10.07
CA LYS A 49 12.38 -4.81 -9.35
C LYS A 49 12.24 -5.00 -7.84
N ILE A 50 11.01 -5.02 -7.32
CA ILE A 50 10.74 -5.43 -5.94
C ILE A 50 10.65 -6.95 -5.95
N SER A 51 11.56 -7.61 -5.24
CA SER A 51 11.59 -9.07 -5.23
C SER A 51 10.41 -9.63 -4.42
N THR A 52 9.91 -10.80 -4.79
CA THR A 52 8.92 -11.51 -3.95
C THR A 52 9.52 -11.85 -2.59
N LYS A 53 10.83 -12.13 -2.55
CA LYS A 53 11.54 -12.49 -1.32
C LYS A 53 11.50 -11.40 -0.25
N ILE A 54 11.71 -10.12 -0.62
CA ILE A 54 11.66 -9.03 0.37
C ILE A 54 10.25 -8.85 0.94
N ARG A 55 9.21 -9.06 0.14
CA ARG A 55 7.81 -9.04 0.59
C ARG A 55 7.53 -10.21 1.53
N GLU A 56 7.97 -11.42 1.19
CA GLU A 56 7.83 -12.60 2.04
C GLU A 56 8.54 -12.44 3.38
N ASP A 57 9.80 -11.95 3.36
CA ASP A 57 10.55 -11.64 4.58
C ASP A 57 9.82 -10.59 5.42
N ALA A 58 9.28 -9.53 4.81
CA ALA A 58 8.52 -8.52 5.52
C ALA A 58 7.30 -9.14 6.22
N PHE A 59 6.47 -9.93 5.52
CA PHE A 59 5.30 -10.57 6.13
C PHE A 59 5.65 -11.64 7.18
N GLU A 60 6.80 -12.32 7.06
CA GLU A 60 7.33 -13.19 8.12
C GLU A 60 7.62 -12.36 9.39
N LEU A 61 8.31 -11.24 9.24
CA LEU A 61 8.66 -10.35 10.34
C LEU A 61 7.45 -9.61 10.93
N LEU A 62 6.41 -9.33 10.15
CA LEU A 62 5.15 -8.80 10.67
C LEU A 62 4.45 -9.78 11.61
N LYS A 63 4.62 -11.10 11.41
CA LYS A 63 4.12 -12.10 12.36
C LYS A 63 4.85 -12.02 13.69
N GLU A 64 6.13 -11.70 13.70
CA GLU A 64 6.87 -11.44 14.94
C GLU A 64 6.42 -10.14 15.61
N LEU A 65 6.19 -9.08 14.83
CA LEU A 65 5.75 -7.77 15.32
C LEU A 65 4.41 -7.86 16.09
N VAL A 66 3.44 -8.61 15.55
CA VAL A 66 2.11 -8.75 16.18
C VAL A 66 2.13 -9.61 17.43
N GLU A 67 3.22 -10.32 17.73
CA GLU A 67 3.40 -11.10 18.97
C GLU A 67 4.16 -10.32 20.07
N VAL A 68 4.61 -9.09 19.77
CA VAL A 68 5.25 -8.22 20.77
C VAL A 68 4.28 -7.91 21.93
N PRO A 69 4.76 -7.84 23.20
CA PRO A 69 3.88 -7.48 24.32
C PRO A 69 3.15 -6.16 24.12
N VAL A 70 1.87 -6.10 24.50
CA VAL A 70 1.00 -4.93 24.28
C VAL A 70 1.57 -3.66 24.91
N GLU A 71 2.25 -3.78 26.05
CA GLU A 71 2.87 -2.66 26.76
C GLU A 71 4.01 -2.01 25.96
N ARG A 72 4.62 -2.76 25.03
CA ARG A 72 5.60 -2.21 24.09
C ARG A 72 4.93 -1.62 22.86
N LYS A 73 3.94 -2.32 22.30
CA LYS A 73 3.17 -1.82 21.15
C LYS A 73 2.55 -0.45 21.43
N GLN A 74 2.00 -0.27 22.63
CA GLN A 74 1.45 1.01 23.13
C GLN A 74 2.46 2.17 23.21
N LYS A 75 3.77 1.89 23.14
CA LYS A 75 4.79 2.96 23.07
C LYS A 75 4.92 3.56 21.68
N ASN A 76 4.43 2.88 20.64
CA ASN A 76 4.32 3.46 19.31
C ASN A 76 3.12 4.42 19.29
N THR A 77 3.33 5.67 19.68
CA THR A 77 2.27 6.69 19.75
C THR A 77 2.48 7.76 18.71
N SER A 78 1.38 8.35 18.25
CA SER A 78 1.39 9.52 17.38
C SER A 78 0.17 10.37 17.68
N PRO A 79 0.27 11.71 17.62
CA PRO A 79 -0.90 12.58 17.68
C PRO A 79 -1.80 12.45 16.44
N LEU A 80 -1.27 11.91 15.34
CA LEU A 80 -2.00 11.69 14.10
C LEU A 80 -2.68 10.32 14.12
N PRO A 81 -3.99 10.23 13.79
CA PRO A 81 -4.70 8.96 13.71
C PRO A 81 -3.99 7.95 12.81
N TYR A 82 -3.88 6.69 13.24
CA TYR A 82 -3.26 5.59 12.48
C TYR A 82 -1.76 5.72 12.17
N HIS A 83 -1.06 6.74 12.71
CA HIS A 83 0.39 6.87 12.57
C HIS A 83 1.19 6.17 13.69
N GLY A 84 0.52 5.68 14.73
CA GLY A 84 1.10 4.85 15.79
C GLY A 84 0.51 3.45 15.80
N TRP A 85 0.58 2.76 16.94
CA TRP A 85 -0.13 1.50 17.15
C TRP A 85 -1.62 1.75 17.40
N VAL A 86 -2.46 0.97 16.72
CA VAL A 86 -3.89 0.91 16.91
C VAL A 86 -4.24 -0.55 17.16
N GLY A 87 -4.61 -0.87 18.40
CA GLY A 87 -5.04 -2.21 18.76
C GLY A 87 -6.52 -2.48 18.45
N PRO A 88 -6.98 -3.72 18.68
CA PRO A 88 -8.39 -4.08 18.59
C PRO A 88 -9.28 -3.19 19.44
N CYS A 89 -10.25 -2.52 18.82
CA CYS A 89 -11.24 -1.69 19.52
C CYS A 89 -12.53 -1.52 18.71
N GLU A 90 -13.65 -1.28 19.39
CA GLU A 90 -14.97 -1.13 18.74
C GLU A 90 -15.04 0.07 17.79
N GLN A 91 -14.22 1.10 18.02
CA GLN A 91 -14.20 2.32 17.19
C GLN A 91 -13.57 2.08 15.82
N VAL A 92 -12.73 1.05 15.67
CA VAL A 92 -12.04 0.72 14.42
C VAL A 92 -12.48 -0.66 13.94
N SER A 93 -12.09 -1.69 14.68
CA SER A 93 -12.56 -3.08 14.56
C SER A 93 -11.90 -3.90 15.66
N VAL A 94 -12.64 -4.85 16.24
CA VAL A 94 -12.10 -5.83 17.20
C VAL A 94 -11.21 -6.89 16.53
N LEU A 95 -11.20 -6.94 15.21
CA LEU A 95 -10.37 -7.86 14.41
C LEU A 95 -9.09 -7.20 13.89
N TYR A 96 -8.96 -5.88 14.05
CA TYR A 96 -7.86 -5.10 13.47
C TYR A 96 -6.75 -4.80 14.49
N GLU A 97 -5.52 -4.92 14.04
CA GLU A 97 -4.35 -4.36 14.71
C GLU A 97 -3.43 -3.72 13.67
N GLY A 98 -2.93 -2.52 13.93
CA GLY A 98 -2.09 -1.78 12.99
C GLY A 98 -0.96 -1.01 13.65
N PHE A 99 0.10 -0.77 12.88
CA PHE A 99 1.27 0.01 13.28
C PHE A 99 1.61 1.01 12.18
N GLY A 100 1.70 2.29 12.54
CA GLY A 100 2.28 3.32 11.68
C GLY A 100 3.77 3.54 11.98
N VAL A 101 4.55 3.75 10.93
CA VAL A 101 5.94 4.25 10.99
C VAL A 101 6.08 5.37 9.98
N GLY A 102 6.22 6.60 10.48
CA GLY A 102 6.46 7.77 9.64
C GLY A 102 7.91 7.81 9.16
N ASP A 103 8.11 8.36 7.96
CA ASP A 103 9.41 8.50 7.31
C ASP A 103 10.16 7.16 7.23
N ALA A 104 9.47 6.08 6.87
CA ALA A 104 10.03 4.72 6.91
C ALA A 104 11.07 4.44 5.80
N SER A 105 11.25 5.34 4.83
CA SER A 105 12.41 5.34 3.92
C SER A 105 13.68 5.91 4.55
N ASN A 106 13.58 6.50 5.74
CA ASN A 106 14.72 6.81 6.60
C ASN A 106 15.02 5.62 7.54
N TYR A 107 16.22 5.07 7.42
CA TYR A 107 16.66 3.92 8.21
C TYR A 107 16.53 4.14 9.73
N ASP A 108 16.86 5.34 10.21
CA ASP A 108 16.83 5.63 11.65
C ASP A 108 15.40 5.67 12.21
N SER A 109 14.41 6.05 11.38
CA SER A 109 12.99 6.00 11.75
C SER A 109 12.53 4.56 12.00
N VAL A 110 12.86 3.64 11.07
CA VAL A 110 12.54 2.22 11.21
C VAL A 110 13.32 1.59 12.37
N LYS A 111 14.59 1.96 12.54
CA LYS A 111 15.43 1.47 13.64
C LYS A 111 14.88 1.90 15.00
N SER A 112 14.43 3.15 15.12
CA SER A 112 13.82 3.68 16.33
C SER A 112 12.53 2.93 16.66
N PHE A 113 11.67 2.70 15.66
CA PHE A 113 10.48 1.86 15.82
C PHE A 113 10.85 0.43 16.29
N ALA A 114 11.84 -0.21 15.66
CA ALA A 114 12.27 -1.54 16.05
C ALA A 114 12.79 -1.58 17.50
N GLN A 115 13.47 -0.55 17.97
CA GLN A 115 13.94 -0.45 19.37
C GLN A 115 12.78 -0.29 20.38
N LEU A 116 11.67 0.34 19.97
CA LEU A 116 10.47 0.41 20.81
C LEU A 116 9.82 -0.97 20.99
N MET A 117 9.76 -1.75 19.91
CA MET A 117 9.15 -3.10 19.90
C MET A 117 10.07 -4.15 20.54
N TRP A 118 11.38 -4.09 20.25
CA TRP A 118 12.42 -4.98 20.74
C TRP A 118 13.56 -4.17 21.38
N PRO A 119 13.77 -4.23 22.71
CA PRO A 119 14.75 -3.37 23.40
C PRO A 119 16.19 -3.52 22.89
N ASN A 120 16.56 -4.72 22.43
CA ASN A 120 17.89 -5.00 21.87
C ASN A 120 17.98 -4.64 20.38
N GLY A 121 16.94 -4.00 19.83
CA GLY A 121 16.75 -3.78 18.40
C GLY A 121 16.35 -5.06 17.66
N HIS A 122 16.16 -4.92 16.35
CA HIS A 122 15.86 -6.04 15.46
C HIS A 122 16.42 -5.78 14.05
N PRO A 123 17.74 -5.97 13.80
CA PRO A 123 18.40 -5.55 12.56
C PRO A 123 17.74 -6.10 11.28
N ARG A 124 17.39 -7.39 11.25
CA ARG A 124 16.68 -8.00 10.11
C ARG A 124 15.34 -7.30 9.82
N PHE A 125 14.63 -6.85 10.85
CA PHE A 125 13.36 -6.13 10.70
C PHE A 125 13.62 -4.75 10.10
N THR A 126 14.56 -4.02 10.71
CA THR A 126 14.94 -2.69 10.25
C THR A 126 15.35 -2.70 8.79
N ASP A 127 16.29 -3.58 8.42
CA ASP A 127 16.81 -3.68 7.05
C ASP A 127 15.70 -4.05 6.07
N THR A 128 14.88 -5.05 6.41
CA THR A 128 13.83 -5.55 5.51
C THR A 128 12.75 -4.50 5.26
N ILE A 129 12.21 -3.90 6.32
CA ILE A 129 11.13 -2.91 6.22
C ILE A 129 11.65 -1.64 5.54
N HIS A 130 12.85 -1.17 5.88
CA HIS A 130 13.46 -0.03 5.20
C HIS A 130 13.66 -0.31 3.70
N THR A 131 14.25 -1.46 3.32
CA THR A 131 14.45 -1.82 1.92
C THR A 131 13.14 -1.89 1.16
N LEU A 132 12.12 -2.59 1.69
CA LEU A 132 10.81 -2.68 1.04
C LEU A 132 10.19 -1.29 0.86
N THR A 133 10.20 -0.47 1.91
CA THR A 133 9.61 0.88 1.89
C THR A 133 10.29 1.76 0.86
N THR A 134 11.61 1.77 0.82
CA THR A 134 12.38 2.58 -0.14
C THR A 134 12.07 2.16 -1.58
N GLN A 135 11.94 0.86 -1.86
CA GLN A 135 11.58 0.41 -3.20
C GLN A 135 10.11 0.71 -3.56
N MET A 136 9.19 0.63 -2.59
CA MET A 136 7.80 1.05 -2.80
C MET A 136 7.71 2.57 -3.04
N GLU A 137 8.53 3.37 -2.37
CA GLU A 137 8.61 4.81 -2.61
C GLU A 137 9.15 5.12 -4.01
N GLU A 138 10.17 4.41 -4.49
CA GLU A 138 10.64 4.50 -5.88
C GLU A 138 9.54 4.17 -6.89
N LEU A 139 8.77 3.10 -6.65
CA LEU A 139 7.64 2.72 -7.50
C LEU A 139 6.55 3.81 -7.48
N ASN A 140 6.24 4.37 -6.31
CA ASN A 140 5.29 5.47 -6.20
C ASN A 140 5.75 6.68 -7.03
N LYS A 141 7.02 7.10 -6.89
CA LYS A 141 7.60 8.21 -7.70
C LYS A 141 7.51 7.93 -9.19
N LEU A 142 7.75 6.69 -9.60
CA LEU A 142 7.66 6.27 -11.00
C LEU A 142 6.23 6.39 -11.55
N ILE A 143 5.22 5.95 -10.78
CA ILE A 143 3.81 6.09 -11.15
C ILE A 143 3.43 7.57 -11.24
N TRP A 144 3.91 8.39 -10.31
CA TRP A 144 3.71 9.83 -10.32
C TRP A 144 4.27 10.51 -11.57
N LEU A 145 5.50 10.15 -11.96
CA LEU A 145 6.12 10.63 -13.19
C LEU A 145 5.31 10.23 -14.44
N MET A 146 4.78 9.00 -14.47
CA MET A 146 3.90 8.56 -15.56
C MET A 146 2.60 9.35 -15.62
N LEU A 147 1.99 9.64 -14.46
CA LEU A 147 0.78 10.44 -14.38
C LEU A 147 1.05 11.86 -14.90
N THR A 148 2.10 12.53 -14.45
CA THR A 148 2.40 13.89 -14.94
C THR A 148 2.69 13.94 -16.42
N ASP A 149 3.48 12.98 -16.95
CA ASP A 149 3.76 12.89 -18.37
C ASP A 149 2.47 12.66 -19.18
N SER A 150 1.55 11.83 -18.66
CA SER A 150 0.26 11.55 -19.29
C SER A 150 -0.67 12.78 -19.38
N TYR A 151 -0.49 13.75 -18.48
CA TYR A 151 -1.22 15.02 -18.48
C TYR A 151 -0.45 16.15 -19.16
N GLY A 152 0.77 15.90 -19.66
CA GLY A 152 1.62 16.92 -20.29
C GLY A 152 2.14 17.97 -19.30
N LEU A 153 2.25 17.62 -18.02
CA LEU A 153 2.78 18.51 -16.97
C LEU A 153 4.32 18.47 -16.98
N GLN A 154 4.96 19.60 -16.69
CA GLN A 154 6.43 19.68 -16.64
C GLN A 154 6.99 19.02 -15.37
N GLU A 155 8.16 18.40 -15.47
CA GLU A 155 8.85 17.68 -14.38
C GLU A 155 9.10 18.56 -13.13
N ASP A 156 9.29 19.87 -13.29
CA ASP A 156 9.45 20.81 -12.17
C ASP A 156 8.20 20.97 -11.30
N SER A 157 7.02 20.55 -11.78
CA SER A 157 5.78 20.50 -10.98
C SER A 157 5.78 19.36 -9.94
N LEU A 158 6.68 18.38 -10.09
CA LEU A 158 6.80 17.18 -9.26
C LEU A 158 7.87 17.28 -8.16
N LYS A 159 8.29 18.49 -7.76
CA LYS A 159 8.98 18.68 -6.47
C LYS A 159 8.00 18.43 -5.31
N MET A 160 7.42 17.23 -5.27
CA MET A 160 6.58 16.75 -4.19
C MET A 160 7.50 16.44 -3.03
N ASN A 161 7.55 17.39 -2.10
CA ASN A 161 8.06 17.12 -0.77
C ASN A 161 6.97 16.37 -0.01
N TYR A 162 7.03 15.04 0.01
CA TYR A 162 6.13 14.21 0.78
C TYR A 162 6.91 13.31 1.73
N THR A 163 6.26 12.94 2.82
CA THR A 163 6.79 11.98 3.79
C THR A 163 6.01 10.69 3.66
N THR A 164 6.70 9.55 3.64
CA THR A 164 6.08 8.24 3.52
C THR A 164 5.62 7.76 4.90
N LEU A 165 4.36 7.34 5.02
CA LEU A 165 3.87 6.56 6.16
C LEU A 165 3.73 5.11 5.72
N VAL A 166 4.40 4.20 6.42
CA VAL A 166 4.16 2.76 6.27
C VAL A 166 3.16 2.32 7.33
N ARG A 167 2.12 1.62 6.90
CA ARG A 167 1.18 0.93 7.79
C ARG A 167 1.37 -0.57 7.68
N MET A 168 1.60 -1.23 8.81
CA MET A 168 1.68 -2.69 8.94
C MET A 168 0.42 -3.15 9.67
N MET A 169 -0.40 -3.98 9.02
CA MET A 169 -1.76 -4.27 9.47
C MET A 169 -1.99 -5.78 9.56
N LYS A 170 -2.70 -6.19 10.61
CA LYS A 170 -3.20 -7.54 10.84
C LYS A 170 -4.72 -7.48 10.94
N TYR A 171 -5.36 -8.41 10.23
CA TYR A 171 -6.80 -8.66 10.34
C TYR A 171 -7.00 -10.11 10.78
N LEU A 172 -7.78 -10.31 11.84
CA LEU A 172 -8.23 -11.63 12.24
C LEU A 172 -9.44 -12.07 11.40
N ALA A 173 -9.57 -13.38 11.19
CA ALA A 173 -10.78 -13.92 10.61
C ALA A 173 -11.95 -13.73 11.62
N PRO A 174 -13.15 -13.34 11.14
CA PRO A 174 -14.33 -13.30 12.00
C PRO A 174 -14.71 -14.71 12.48
N PRO A 175 -15.54 -14.83 13.53
CA PRO A 175 -16.10 -16.10 13.95
C PRO A 175 -16.79 -16.85 12.78
N PRO A 176 -16.78 -18.19 12.77
CA PRO A 176 -17.39 -18.96 11.69
C PRO A 176 -18.87 -18.59 11.47
N GLY A 177 -19.21 -18.24 10.23
CA GLY A 177 -20.58 -17.86 9.85
C GLY A 177 -20.87 -16.36 9.93
N GLU A 178 -19.93 -15.55 10.41
CA GLU A 178 -20.03 -14.10 10.44
C GLU A 178 -19.19 -13.49 9.31
N TYR A 179 -19.76 -12.51 8.60
CA TYR A 179 -19.00 -11.62 7.72
C TYR A 179 -18.83 -10.30 8.45
N GLU A 180 -17.71 -10.12 9.12
CA GLU A 180 -17.40 -8.84 9.76
C GLU A 180 -16.54 -7.98 8.85
N ARG A 181 -16.83 -6.68 8.87
CA ARG A 181 -16.00 -5.68 8.21
C ARG A 181 -14.68 -5.54 8.97
N GLY A 182 -13.58 -5.94 8.35
CA GLY A 182 -12.24 -5.77 8.93
C GLY A 182 -11.88 -4.29 9.13
N LEU A 183 -12.23 -3.45 8.17
CA LEU A 183 -12.12 -2.00 8.23
C LEU A 183 -13.34 -1.36 7.53
N PHE A 184 -13.77 -0.20 7.99
CA PHE A 184 -14.87 0.53 7.34
C PHE A 184 -14.50 0.99 5.93
N ALA A 185 -15.50 1.08 5.06
CA ALA A 185 -15.35 1.72 3.75
C ALA A 185 -14.86 3.16 3.94
N HIS A 186 -13.78 3.51 3.25
CA HIS A 186 -13.15 4.82 3.34
C HIS A 186 -12.34 5.13 2.08
N THR A 187 -11.92 6.38 1.97
CA THR A 187 -10.94 6.84 1.00
C THR A 187 -9.65 7.22 1.71
N ASP A 188 -8.53 7.10 0.99
CA ASP A 188 -7.22 7.39 1.53
C ASP A 188 -6.94 8.90 1.54
N LYS A 189 -6.57 9.43 2.71
CA LYS A 189 -6.20 10.83 2.91
C LYS A 189 -4.87 11.27 2.27
N PRO A 190 -3.82 10.41 2.22
CA PRO A 190 -2.61 10.71 1.46
C PRO A 190 -2.89 10.95 -0.02
N VAL A 191 -1.90 11.42 -0.77
CA VAL A 191 -2.04 11.67 -2.21
C VAL A 191 -2.17 10.36 -3.00
N SER A 192 -1.48 9.31 -2.56
CA SER A 192 -1.56 7.96 -3.13
C SER A 192 -1.16 6.90 -2.10
N THR A 193 -1.55 5.66 -2.34
CA THR A 193 -1.21 4.50 -1.52
C THR A 193 -0.73 3.36 -2.41
N LEU A 194 0.26 2.60 -1.94
CA LEU A 194 0.61 1.28 -2.46
C LEU A 194 0.28 0.23 -1.39
N ILE A 195 -0.55 -0.74 -1.75
CA ILE A 195 -0.93 -1.85 -0.87
C ILE A 195 -0.33 -3.15 -1.41
N CYS A 196 0.19 -3.98 -0.52
CA CYS A 196 0.37 -5.41 -0.80
C CYS A 196 -0.23 -6.21 0.35
N GLU A 197 -0.87 -7.33 0.03
CA GLU A 197 -1.43 -8.27 1.01
C GLU A 197 -0.46 -9.44 1.25
N ASP A 198 -0.72 -10.28 2.24
CA ASP A 198 -0.05 -11.60 2.32
C ASP A 198 -0.71 -12.57 1.31
N LYS A 199 -1.01 -13.81 1.73
CA LYS A 199 -1.67 -14.83 0.91
C LYS A 199 -3.20 -14.87 1.04
N ILE A 200 -3.76 -14.02 1.90
CA ILE A 200 -5.19 -13.99 2.21
C ILE A 200 -5.77 -12.69 1.66
N SER A 201 -6.65 -12.78 0.67
CA SER A 201 -7.31 -11.63 0.07
C SER A 201 -8.43 -11.10 0.95
N GLY A 202 -8.35 -9.82 1.31
CA GLY A 202 -9.37 -9.08 2.05
C GLY A 202 -9.74 -7.74 1.45
N LEU A 203 -8.93 -7.20 0.53
CA LEU A 203 -9.16 -5.91 -0.09
C LEU A 203 -10.36 -5.94 -1.07
N GLU A 204 -11.28 -5.02 -0.83
CA GLU A 204 -12.41 -4.73 -1.71
C GLU A 204 -12.33 -3.27 -2.16
N ILE A 205 -12.66 -3.02 -3.42
CA ILE A 205 -12.65 -1.69 -4.04
C ILE A 205 -14.04 -1.38 -4.57
N GLU A 206 -14.51 -0.16 -4.32
CA GLU A 206 -15.72 0.38 -4.93
C GLU A 206 -15.42 0.97 -6.31
N VAL A 207 -16.15 0.54 -7.34
CA VAL A 207 -15.88 0.92 -8.76
C VAL A 207 -17.05 1.62 -9.46
N ASN A 208 -18.28 1.41 -9.02
CA ASN A 208 -19.49 2.04 -9.60
C ASN A 208 -20.52 2.28 -8.49
N ASP A 209 -20.43 3.41 -7.77
CA ASP A 209 -21.41 3.90 -6.78
C ASP A 209 -22.21 2.78 -6.08
N GLY A 210 -21.55 2.11 -5.14
CA GLY A 210 -22.09 0.99 -4.37
C GLY A 210 -21.71 -0.40 -4.87
N GLN A 211 -21.12 -0.54 -6.06
CA GLN A 211 -20.59 -1.82 -6.53
C GLN A 211 -19.16 -2.05 -6.02
N TRP A 212 -18.97 -3.15 -5.27
CA TRP A 212 -17.69 -3.58 -4.72
C TRP A 212 -17.12 -4.77 -5.49
N ILE A 213 -15.83 -4.70 -5.81
CA ILE A 213 -15.06 -5.82 -6.35
C ILE A 213 -14.09 -6.31 -5.28
N LYS A 214 -14.11 -7.62 -5.01
CA LYS A 214 -13.09 -8.25 -4.18
C LYS A 214 -11.88 -8.59 -5.04
N LEU A 215 -10.73 -8.01 -4.70
CA LEU A 215 -9.50 -8.30 -5.42
C LEU A 215 -8.99 -9.69 -4.99
N THR A 216 -9.10 -10.66 -5.89
CA THR A 216 -8.62 -12.02 -5.65
C THR A 216 -7.44 -12.32 -6.56
N ASN A 217 -6.55 -13.21 -6.11
CA ASN A 217 -5.40 -13.69 -6.90
C ASN A 217 -4.38 -12.63 -7.31
N LEU A 218 -4.20 -11.57 -6.49
CA LEU A 218 -3.11 -10.61 -6.69
C LEU A 218 -1.75 -11.33 -6.69
N SER A 219 -0.87 -10.90 -7.59
CA SER A 219 0.44 -11.54 -7.73
C SER A 219 1.32 -11.25 -6.50
N PRO A 220 2.15 -12.21 -6.06
CA PRO A 220 3.19 -11.94 -5.06
C PRO A 220 4.20 -10.86 -5.49
N SER A 221 4.29 -10.57 -6.79
CA SER A 221 5.14 -9.50 -7.36
C SER A 221 4.37 -8.22 -7.68
N SER A 222 3.11 -8.10 -7.25
CA SER A 222 2.30 -6.93 -7.52
C SER A 222 1.89 -6.15 -6.28
N PHE A 223 1.48 -4.91 -6.52
CA PHE A 223 1.02 -3.96 -5.52
C PHE A 223 -0.23 -3.27 -6.08
N VAL A 224 -1.22 -2.98 -5.24
CA VAL A 224 -2.36 -2.17 -5.65
C VAL A 224 -2.02 -0.71 -5.40
N PHE A 225 -1.95 0.08 -6.47
CA PHE A 225 -1.85 1.53 -6.39
C PHE A 225 -3.25 2.12 -6.27
N ILE A 226 -3.45 3.03 -5.31
CA ILE A 226 -4.73 3.71 -5.08
C ILE A 226 -4.51 5.22 -5.10
N VAL A 227 -5.37 5.93 -5.81
CA VAL A 227 -5.46 7.39 -5.83
C VAL A 227 -6.15 7.87 -4.57
N GLY A 228 -5.48 8.75 -3.82
CA GLY A 228 -6.04 9.32 -2.61
C GLY A 228 -6.80 10.62 -2.84
N ASP A 229 -7.45 11.12 -1.78
CA ASP A 229 -8.37 12.25 -1.80
C ASP A 229 -7.84 13.52 -2.49
N PRO A 230 -6.57 13.94 -2.33
CA PRO A 230 -6.06 15.15 -2.98
C PRO A 230 -6.11 15.14 -4.51
N LEU A 231 -6.20 13.96 -5.12
CA LEU A 231 -6.30 13.77 -6.56
C LEU A 231 -7.72 13.44 -7.04
N LYS A 232 -8.66 13.20 -6.12
CA LYS A 232 -10.05 12.94 -6.49
C LYS A 232 -10.69 14.26 -6.89
N ALA A 233 -11.15 14.33 -8.13
CA ALA A 233 -11.91 15.46 -8.67
C ALA A 233 -13.40 15.31 -8.33
#